data_AF-A0AAI9WMS5-F1
#
_entry.id   AF-A0AAI9WMS5-F1
#
_cell.length_a   1.000
_cell.length_b   1.000
_cell.length_c   1.000
_cell.angle_alpha   90.00
_cell.angle_beta   90.00
_cell.angle_gamma   90.00
#
_symmetry.space_group_name_H-M   'P 1'
#
loop_
_entity.id
_entity.type
_entity.pdbx_description
1 polymer ?
#
loop_
_entity_poly.entity_id
_entity_poly.type
_entity_poly.pdbx_seq_one_letter_code
_entity_poly.pdbx_strand_id
1 'polypeptide(L)'
;MVDYLLAVGKTRPISICIDECQGLNACEPSFWSEFELAWNIHQPDSKTVLMLVMSGSAGAALQKRFERPSEPLCGRADRFIALEPFPLRVEAEILDDYAPNAENDNLLALHVLTGGVVWLIEDLMERGAADLPRMADAVFQSGSKFIMEGESELANEFPGDASRNRTILQALASGKTKREELQEELGSVSASGFLSRLEKNWGLIAPLRPVLSPDYRRVRYELSDRYLAWWLAFIQGAESEL
;
A
#
# COMPACT_ATOMS: atom_id res chain seq x y z
N MET A 1 -26.43 -15.78 -0.84
CA MET A 1 -26.26 -14.68 -1.82
C MET A 1 -25.51 -15.13 -3.08
N VAL A 2 -24.34 -15.76 -2.93
CA VAL A 2 -23.50 -16.23 -4.05
C VAL A 2 -24.25 -17.21 -4.98
N ASP A 3 -24.97 -18.18 -4.42
CA ASP A 3 -25.81 -19.12 -5.19
C ASP A 3 -26.84 -18.40 -6.08
N TYR A 4 -27.48 -17.36 -5.56
CA TYR A 4 -28.44 -16.58 -6.35
C TYR A 4 -27.77 -15.89 -7.53
N LEU A 5 -26.59 -15.30 -7.32
CA LEU A 5 -25.82 -14.65 -8.38
C LEU A 5 -25.40 -15.65 -9.47
N LEU A 6 -24.92 -16.83 -9.07
CA LEU A 6 -24.57 -17.90 -10.01
C LEU A 6 -25.81 -18.43 -10.76
N ALA A 7 -26.97 -18.56 -10.09
CA ALA A 7 -28.22 -18.93 -10.74
C ALA A 7 -28.69 -17.89 -11.77
N VAL A 8 -28.54 -16.60 -11.48
CA VAL A 8 -28.82 -15.52 -12.45
C VAL A 8 -27.87 -15.63 -13.65
N GLY A 9 -26.60 -15.92 -13.42
CA GLY A 9 -25.58 -16.14 -14.45
C GLY A 9 -25.93 -17.23 -15.48
N LYS A 10 -26.81 -18.17 -15.13
CA LYS A 10 -27.32 -19.21 -16.06
C LYS A 10 -28.36 -18.70 -17.05
N THR A 11 -29.05 -17.61 -16.70
CA THR A 11 -30.13 -17.03 -17.49
C THR A 11 -29.65 -15.86 -18.34
N ARG A 12 -28.63 -15.14 -17.88
CA ARG A 12 -28.04 -14.00 -18.56
C ARG A 12 -26.59 -13.77 -18.08
N PRO A 13 -25.72 -13.20 -18.93
CA PRO A 13 -24.40 -12.75 -18.49
C PRO A 13 -24.50 -11.72 -17.37
N ILE A 14 -23.66 -11.86 -16.34
CA ILE A 14 -23.53 -10.87 -15.26
C ILE A 14 -22.06 -10.57 -14.94
N SER A 15 -21.81 -9.32 -14.54
CA SER A 15 -20.52 -8.86 -14.01
C SER A 15 -20.70 -8.39 -12.58
N ILE A 16 -19.81 -8.82 -11.69
CA ILE A 16 -19.83 -8.49 -10.27
C ILE A 16 -18.46 -7.94 -9.92
N CYS A 17 -18.44 -6.72 -9.38
CA CYS A 17 -17.23 -6.10 -8.87
C CYS A 17 -17.36 -5.98 -7.35
N ILE A 18 -16.43 -6.56 -6.61
CA ILE A 18 -16.35 -6.43 -5.16
C ILE A 18 -15.07 -5.69 -4.83
N ASP A 19 -15.23 -4.46 -4.37
CA ASP A 19 -14.11 -3.63 -3.96
C ASP A 19 -13.65 -3.97 -2.54
N GLU A 20 -12.36 -3.82 -2.28
CA GLU A 20 -11.71 -4.11 -0.99
C GLU A 20 -12.17 -5.45 -0.37
N CYS A 21 -12.13 -6.52 -1.17
CA CYS A 21 -12.73 -7.81 -0.82
C CYS A 21 -12.11 -8.47 0.42
N GLN A 22 -10.94 -8.03 0.89
CA GLN A 22 -10.38 -8.46 2.17
C GLN A 22 -11.26 -8.09 3.37
N GLY A 23 -12.06 -7.03 3.26
CA GLY A 23 -13.01 -6.61 4.29
C GLY A 23 -14.16 -7.60 4.51
N LEU A 24 -14.43 -8.50 3.54
CA LEU A 24 -15.52 -9.47 3.63
C LEU A 24 -15.40 -10.40 4.83
N ASN A 25 -14.18 -10.69 5.29
CA ASN A 25 -13.96 -11.51 6.50
C ASN A 25 -14.53 -10.87 7.76
N ALA A 26 -14.49 -9.53 7.85
CA ALA A 26 -15.00 -8.81 9.00
C ALA A 26 -16.54 -8.77 8.99
N CYS A 27 -17.15 -8.77 7.81
CA CYS A 27 -18.59 -8.76 7.64
C CYS A 27 -19.22 -10.15 7.77
N GLU A 28 -18.66 -11.15 7.09
CA GLU A 28 -19.17 -12.52 7.06
C GLU A 28 -18.00 -13.53 7.04
N PRO A 29 -17.59 -14.07 8.20
CA PRO A 29 -16.47 -14.99 8.29
C PRO A 29 -16.62 -16.26 7.44
N SER A 30 -17.84 -16.73 7.16
CA SER A 30 -18.09 -17.92 6.33
C SER A 30 -18.06 -17.65 4.83
N PHE A 31 -17.99 -16.37 4.40
CA PHE A 31 -18.22 -15.95 3.02
C PHE A 31 -17.42 -16.77 2.01
N TRP A 32 -16.10 -16.93 2.23
CA TRP A 32 -15.23 -17.62 1.29
C TRP A 32 -15.55 -19.11 1.16
N SER A 33 -15.90 -19.77 2.27
CA SER A 33 -16.29 -21.19 2.26
C SER A 33 -17.63 -21.41 1.56
N GLU A 34 -18.60 -20.52 1.77
CA GLU A 34 -19.89 -20.57 1.08
C GLU A 34 -19.74 -20.27 -0.40
N PHE A 35 -18.90 -19.32 -0.74
CA PHE A 35 -18.58 -18.97 -2.12
C PHE A 35 -17.95 -20.15 -2.84
N GLU A 36 -16.97 -20.81 -2.22
CA GLU A 36 -16.34 -22.02 -2.78
C GLU A 36 -17.36 -23.11 -3.07
N LEU A 37 -18.23 -23.41 -2.10
CA LEU A 37 -19.27 -24.42 -2.24
C LEU A 37 -20.20 -24.10 -3.41
N ALA A 38 -20.69 -22.86 -3.46
CA ALA A 38 -21.56 -22.36 -4.52
C ALA A 38 -20.88 -22.48 -5.90
N TRP A 39 -19.62 -22.04 -5.99
CA TRP A 39 -18.84 -22.11 -7.24
C TRP A 39 -18.70 -23.55 -7.73
N ASN A 40 -18.35 -24.49 -6.85
CA ASN A 40 -18.19 -25.90 -7.19
C ASN A 40 -19.50 -26.56 -7.66
N ILE A 41 -20.65 -26.20 -7.05
CA ILE A 41 -21.97 -26.70 -7.45
C ILE A 41 -22.32 -26.23 -8.87
N HIS A 42 -21.95 -24.99 -9.21
CA HIS A 42 -22.35 -24.35 -10.47
C HIS A 42 -21.33 -24.49 -11.61
N GLN A 43 -20.05 -24.78 -11.31
CA GLN A 43 -18.97 -24.92 -12.29
C GLN A 43 -19.24 -25.93 -13.43
N PRO A 44 -19.86 -27.10 -13.20
CA PRO A 44 -20.13 -28.06 -14.28
C PRO A 44 -21.17 -27.56 -15.30
N ASP A 45 -21.92 -26.50 -14.99
CA ASP A 45 -22.96 -25.97 -15.85
C ASP A 45 -22.40 -24.92 -16.82
N SER A 46 -22.12 -25.36 -18.05
CA SER A 46 -21.63 -24.54 -19.17
C SER A 46 -22.51 -23.33 -19.55
N LYS A 47 -23.73 -23.21 -19.00
CA LYS A 47 -24.61 -22.06 -19.23
C LYS A 47 -24.34 -20.88 -18.31
N THR A 48 -23.56 -21.06 -17.24
CA THR A 48 -23.26 -19.99 -16.29
C THR A 48 -22.24 -19.03 -16.89
N VAL A 49 -22.65 -17.79 -17.18
CA VAL A 49 -21.76 -16.74 -17.69
C VAL A 49 -21.66 -15.64 -16.62
N LEU A 50 -20.56 -15.66 -15.87
CA LEU A 50 -20.30 -14.72 -14.79
C LEU A 50 -18.86 -14.19 -14.88
N MET A 51 -18.70 -12.87 -14.80
CA MET A 51 -17.42 -12.21 -14.59
C MET A 51 -17.36 -11.71 -13.15
N LEU A 52 -16.38 -12.17 -12.39
CA LEU A 52 -16.12 -11.69 -11.04
C LEU A 52 -14.82 -10.89 -11.03
N VAL A 53 -14.89 -9.64 -10.59
CA VAL A 53 -13.76 -8.76 -10.37
C VAL A 53 -13.67 -8.51 -8.87
N MET A 54 -12.53 -8.80 -8.28
CA MET A 54 -12.25 -8.54 -6.87
C MET A 54 -10.97 -7.72 -6.78
N SER A 55 -11.05 -6.58 -6.10
CA SER A 55 -9.91 -5.70 -5.81
C SER A 55 -9.55 -5.72 -4.33
N GLY A 56 -8.35 -5.25 -4.03
CA GLY A 56 -7.88 -5.01 -2.68
C GLY A 56 -6.48 -4.42 -2.69
N SER A 57 -6.28 -3.39 -1.88
CA SER A 57 -4.98 -2.75 -1.62
C SER A 57 -3.86 -3.72 -1.22
N ALA A 58 -4.18 -4.79 -0.49
CA ALA A 58 -3.21 -5.82 -0.08
C ALA A 58 -2.98 -6.90 -1.16
N GLY A 59 -2.41 -6.52 -2.31
CA GLY A 59 -2.23 -7.38 -3.48
C GLY A 59 -1.60 -8.75 -3.18
N ALA A 60 -0.55 -8.82 -2.37
CA ALA A 60 0.09 -10.09 -1.99
C ALA A 60 -0.77 -10.97 -1.07
N ALA A 61 -1.61 -10.38 -0.21
CA ALA A 61 -2.54 -11.12 0.64
C ALA A 61 -3.71 -11.67 -0.18
N LEU A 62 -4.20 -10.87 -1.13
CA LEU A 62 -5.22 -11.28 -2.08
C LEU A 62 -4.69 -12.42 -2.97
N GLN A 63 -3.52 -12.23 -3.59
CA GLN A 63 -2.87 -13.23 -4.43
C GLN A 63 -2.70 -14.58 -3.71
N LYS A 64 -2.24 -14.56 -2.44
CA LYS A 64 -2.13 -15.78 -1.62
C LYS A 64 -3.46 -16.54 -1.49
N ARG A 65 -4.61 -15.87 -1.43
CA ARG A 65 -5.93 -16.52 -1.36
C ARG A 65 -6.35 -17.21 -2.67
N PHE A 66 -5.87 -16.72 -3.80
CA PHE A 66 -6.19 -17.28 -5.12
C PHE A 66 -5.15 -18.29 -5.62
N GLU A 67 -3.95 -18.30 -5.05
CA GLU A 67 -2.86 -19.17 -5.49
C GLU A 67 -2.46 -20.28 -4.50
N ARG A 68 -2.80 -20.18 -3.20
CA ARG A 68 -2.43 -21.22 -2.23
C ARG A 68 -3.39 -22.41 -2.29
N PRO A 69 -2.88 -23.66 -2.40
CA PRO A 69 -3.70 -24.87 -2.43
C PRO A 69 -4.64 -25.07 -1.24
N SER A 70 -4.35 -24.46 -0.09
CA SER A 70 -5.15 -24.55 1.13
C SER A 70 -6.33 -23.57 1.18
N GLU A 71 -6.41 -22.63 0.22
CA GLU A 71 -7.38 -21.53 0.25
C GLU A 71 -8.62 -21.85 -0.61
N PRO A 72 -9.82 -21.41 -0.19
CA PRO A 72 -11.09 -21.75 -0.84
C PRO A 72 -11.24 -21.33 -2.30
N LEU A 73 -10.34 -20.49 -2.83
CA LEU A 73 -10.40 -19.97 -4.21
C LEU A 73 -9.17 -20.32 -5.04
N CYS A 74 -8.33 -21.23 -4.55
CA CYS A 74 -7.14 -21.67 -5.26
C CYS A 74 -7.46 -22.13 -6.69
N GLY A 75 -6.77 -21.57 -7.67
CA GLY A 75 -6.89 -21.98 -9.08
C GLY A 75 -8.21 -21.59 -9.75
N ARG A 76 -9.04 -20.75 -9.12
CA ARG A 76 -10.32 -20.26 -9.68
C ARG A 76 -10.21 -18.89 -10.35
N ALA A 77 -9.05 -18.21 -10.23
CA ALA A 77 -8.79 -16.95 -10.92
C ALA A 77 -8.24 -17.19 -12.33
N ASP A 78 -8.93 -16.69 -13.36
CA ASP A 78 -8.44 -16.74 -14.74
C ASP A 78 -7.31 -15.75 -15.00
N ARG A 79 -7.38 -14.58 -14.33
CA ARG A 79 -6.45 -13.47 -14.49
C ARG A 79 -6.19 -12.82 -13.13
N PHE A 80 -4.93 -12.44 -12.93
CA PHE A 80 -4.51 -11.57 -11.85
C PHE A 80 -3.93 -10.31 -12.48
N ILE A 81 -4.41 -9.14 -12.07
CA ILE A 81 -3.91 -7.85 -12.53
C ILE A 81 -3.26 -7.18 -11.33
N ALA A 82 -1.93 -7.12 -11.33
CA ALA A 82 -1.18 -6.29 -10.40
C ALA A 82 -1.11 -4.88 -10.98
N LEU A 83 -1.76 -3.92 -10.31
CA LEU A 83 -1.61 -2.51 -10.64
C LEU A 83 -0.38 -1.98 -9.90
N GLU A 84 0.60 -1.53 -10.66
CA GLU A 84 1.82 -0.90 -10.15
C GLU A 84 1.75 0.61 -10.34
N PRO A 85 2.47 1.40 -9.53
CA PRO A 85 2.66 2.82 -9.79
C PRO A 85 3.17 3.08 -11.21
N PHE A 86 2.88 4.26 -11.75
CA PHE A 86 3.36 4.61 -13.06
C PHE A 86 4.88 4.65 -13.12
N PRO A 87 5.49 4.11 -14.19
CA PRO A 87 6.92 4.26 -14.40
C PRO A 87 7.23 5.69 -14.84
N LEU A 88 8.47 6.12 -14.58
CA LEU A 88 8.97 7.46 -14.92
C LEU A 88 8.67 7.89 -16.39
N ARG A 89 8.66 6.93 -17.32
CA ARG A 89 8.32 7.19 -18.73
C ARG A 89 6.88 7.70 -18.90
N VAL A 90 5.93 7.14 -18.17
CA VAL A 90 4.52 7.55 -18.21
C VAL A 90 4.36 8.90 -17.51
N GLU A 91 5.04 9.11 -16.39
CA GLU A 91 5.05 10.41 -15.71
C GLU A 91 5.61 11.52 -16.61
N ALA A 92 6.63 11.22 -17.43
CA ALA A 92 7.18 12.16 -18.40
C ALA A 92 6.17 12.51 -19.52
N GLU A 93 5.42 11.52 -20.02
CA GLU A 93 4.35 11.74 -21.01
C GLU A 93 3.25 12.62 -20.41
N ILE A 94 2.81 12.33 -19.19
CA ILE A 94 1.82 13.14 -18.47
C ILE A 94 2.35 14.56 -18.25
N LEU A 95 3.58 14.72 -17.78
CA LEU A 95 4.15 16.04 -17.52
C LEU A 95 4.29 16.86 -18.80
N ASP A 96 4.63 16.23 -19.94
CA ASP A 96 4.71 16.90 -21.24
C ASP A 96 3.32 17.38 -21.72
N ASP A 97 2.27 16.60 -21.51
CA ASP A 97 0.88 16.97 -21.85
C ASP A 97 0.42 18.23 -21.10
N TYR A 98 0.81 18.39 -19.83
CA TYR A 98 0.41 19.54 -19.00
C TYR A 98 1.41 20.71 -19.06
N ALA A 99 2.69 20.42 -19.25
CA ALA A 99 3.79 21.38 -19.27
C ALA A 99 4.89 20.97 -20.28
N PRO A 100 4.70 21.23 -21.59
CA PRO A 100 5.59 20.76 -22.67
C PRO A 100 7.03 21.28 -22.67
N ASN A 101 7.39 22.11 -21.68
CA ASN A 101 8.71 22.70 -21.50
C ASN A 101 9.22 22.51 -20.07
N ALA A 102 8.67 21.54 -19.34
CA ALA A 102 9.14 21.22 -18.00
C ALA A 102 10.60 20.77 -18.04
N GLU A 103 11.39 21.26 -17.09
CA GLU A 103 12.78 20.83 -16.95
C GLU A 103 12.85 19.41 -16.38
N ASN A 104 13.96 18.71 -16.64
CA ASN A 104 14.16 17.35 -16.10
C ASN A 104 14.06 17.30 -14.56
N ASP A 105 14.40 18.40 -13.89
CA ASP A 105 14.27 18.53 -12.43
C ASP A 105 12.80 18.50 -11.98
N ASN A 106 11.86 18.97 -12.80
CA ASN A 106 10.42 18.89 -12.51
C ASN A 106 9.89 17.47 -12.64
N LEU A 107 10.39 16.70 -13.62
CA LEU A 107 10.06 15.27 -13.74
C LEU A 107 10.62 14.49 -12.54
N LEU A 108 11.85 14.79 -12.13
CA LEU A 108 12.41 14.19 -10.92
C LEU A 108 11.61 14.55 -9.68
N ALA A 109 11.20 15.81 -9.54
CA ALA A 109 10.34 16.26 -8.45
C ALA A 109 9.00 15.52 -8.43
N LEU A 110 8.33 15.41 -9.58
CA LEU A 110 7.07 14.68 -9.71
C LEU A 110 7.22 13.23 -9.23
N HIS A 111 8.27 12.54 -9.68
CA HIS A 111 8.51 11.15 -9.31
C HIS A 111 8.85 10.99 -7.82
N VAL A 112 9.70 11.87 -7.27
CA VAL A 112 10.07 11.81 -5.85
C VAL A 112 8.87 12.09 -4.95
N LEU A 113 8.01 13.03 -5.33
CA LEU A 113 6.87 13.44 -4.52
C LEU A 113 5.69 12.46 -4.63
N THR A 114 5.51 11.78 -5.75
CA THR A 114 4.34 10.91 -5.98
C THR A 114 4.67 9.43 -5.98
N GLY A 115 5.94 9.04 -6.19
CA GLY A 115 6.32 7.65 -6.37
C GLY A 115 5.64 6.94 -7.56
N GLY A 116 5.05 7.70 -8.50
CA GLY A 116 4.24 7.14 -9.59
C GLY A 116 2.76 6.91 -9.22
N VAL A 117 2.31 7.30 -8.03
CA VAL A 117 0.93 7.12 -7.58
C VAL A 117 -0.02 8.02 -8.38
N VAL A 118 -0.93 7.40 -9.13
CA VAL A 118 -1.77 8.04 -10.15
C VAL A 118 -2.56 9.24 -9.61
N TRP A 119 -3.23 9.08 -8.48
CA TRP A 119 -4.13 10.10 -7.95
C TRP A 119 -3.38 11.31 -7.34
N LEU A 120 -2.13 11.11 -6.91
CA LEU A 120 -1.24 12.19 -6.48
C LEU A 120 -0.70 12.98 -7.69
N ILE A 121 -0.34 12.28 -8.77
CA ILE A 121 0.05 12.91 -10.04
C ILE A 121 -1.11 13.74 -10.58
N GLU A 122 -2.31 13.15 -10.64
CA GLU A 122 -3.53 13.81 -11.11
C GLU A 122 -3.80 15.11 -10.34
N ASP A 123 -3.71 15.09 -9.00
CA ASP A 123 -3.93 16.29 -8.19
C ASP A 123 -2.93 17.42 -8.49
N LEU A 124 -1.64 17.09 -8.64
CA LEU A 124 -0.63 18.08 -9.00
C LEU A 124 -0.90 18.67 -10.39
N MET A 125 -1.22 17.81 -11.36
CA MET A 125 -1.47 18.24 -12.74
C MET A 125 -2.74 19.11 -12.85
N GLU A 126 -3.84 18.74 -12.19
CA GLU A 126 -5.09 19.52 -12.15
C GLU A 126 -4.89 20.91 -11.51
N ARG A 127 -3.97 21.02 -10.55
CA ARG A 127 -3.60 22.29 -9.90
C ARG A 127 -2.62 23.13 -10.72
N GLY A 128 -2.14 22.63 -11.87
CA GLY A 128 -1.08 23.26 -12.65
C GLY A 128 0.26 23.29 -11.92
N ALA A 129 0.46 22.42 -10.94
CA ALA A 129 1.69 22.26 -10.19
C ALA A 129 2.69 21.38 -10.96
N ALA A 130 3.22 21.93 -12.05
CA ALA A 130 4.16 21.25 -12.96
C ALA A 130 5.63 21.66 -12.76
N ASP A 131 5.93 22.45 -11.71
CA ASP A 131 7.28 22.78 -11.27
C ASP A 131 7.45 22.53 -9.77
N LEU A 132 8.70 22.32 -9.35
CA LEU A 132 9.02 21.96 -7.97
C LEU A 132 8.43 22.93 -6.92
N PRO A 133 8.54 24.27 -7.04
CA PRO A 133 7.92 25.19 -6.08
C PRO A 133 6.42 24.97 -5.92
N ARG A 134 5.67 24.89 -7.03
CA ARG A 134 4.21 24.70 -6.99
C ARG A 134 3.83 23.31 -6.48
N MET A 135 4.61 22.28 -6.84
CA MET A 135 4.40 20.93 -6.31
C MET A 135 4.59 20.91 -4.79
N ALA A 136 5.65 21.54 -4.29
CA ALA A 136 5.89 21.66 -2.85
C ALA A 136 4.74 22.39 -2.15
N ASP A 137 4.29 23.52 -2.69
CA ASP A 137 3.16 24.27 -2.13
C ASP A 137 1.88 23.41 -2.06
N ALA A 138 1.60 22.60 -3.08
CA ALA A 138 0.45 21.70 -3.10
C ALA A 138 0.57 20.53 -2.11
N VAL A 139 1.77 19.96 -1.99
CA VAL A 139 2.08 18.85 -1.08
C VAL A 139 1.93 19.27 0.38
N PHE A 140 2.51 20.41 0.76
CA PHE A 140 2.52 20.89 2.15
C PHE A 140 1.28 21.70 2.53
N GLN A 141 0.32 21.85 1.62
CA GLN A 141 -0.96 22.47 1.94
C GLN A 141 -1.70 21.62 2.99
N SER A 142 -2.24 22.26 4.03
CA SER A 142 -3.04 21.57 5.04
C SER A 142 -4.21 20.80 4.40
N GLY A 143 -4.36 19.53 4.76
CA GLY A 143 -5.37 18.64 4.18
C GLY A 143 -5.08 18.22 2.73
N SER A 144 -3.83 18.31 2.28
CA SER A 144 -3.44 17.79 0.98
C SER A 144 -3.67 16.28 0.89
N LYS A 145 -3.88 15.81 -0.34
CA LYS A 145 -4.01 14.39 -0.65
C LYS A 145 -2.78 13.58 -0.22
N PHE A 146 -1.59 14.18 -0.26
CA PHE A 146 -0.34 13.59 0.18
C PHE A 146 -0.33 13.28 1.69
N ILE A 147 -0.88 14.18 2.52
CA ILE A 147 -1.04 13.92 3.96
C ILE A 147 -2.01 12.76 4.17
N MET A 148 -3.17 12.80 3.51
CA MET A 148 -4.19 11.76 3.64
C MET A 148 -3.69 10.38 3.19
N GLU A 149 -2.87 10.31 2.14
CA GLU A 149 -2.35 9.03 1.64
C GLU A 149 -1.48 8.35 2.68
N GLY A 150 -0.46 9.05 3.20
CA GLY A 150 0.43 8.44 4.18
C GLY A 150 -0.29 8.09 5.49
N GLU A 151 -1.29 8.87 5.89
CA GLU A 151 -2.18 8.49 7.00
C GLU A 151 -2.96 7.20 6.71
N SER A 152 -3.52 7.05 5.51
CA SER A 152 -4.27 5.86 5.12
C SER A 152 -3.37 4.63 4.97
N GLU A 153 -2.17 4.77 4.39
CA GLU A 153 -1.21 3.67 4.29
C GLU A 153 -0.82 3.17 5.69
N LEU A 154 -0.46 4.09 6.58
CA LEU A 154 -0.13 3.74 7.96
C LEU A 154 -1.34 3.11 8.67
N ALA A 155 -2.54 3.66 8.53
CA ALA A 155 -3.74 3.10 9.16
C ALA A 155 -4.05 1.67 8.68
N ASN A 156 -3.90 1.41 7.38
CA ASN A 156 -4.16 0.10 6.77
C ASN A 156 -3.14 -0.95 7.21
N GLU A 157 -1.89 -0.56 7.46
CA GLU A 157 -0.84 -1.48 7.88
C GLU A 157 -0.84 -1.79 9.38
N PHE A 158 -1.49 -0.97 10.23
CA PHE A 158 -1.50 -1.12 11.69
C PHE A 158 -2.88 -1.44 12.30
N PRO A 159 -3.42 -2.67 12.17
CA PRO A 159 -4.49 -3.11 13.06
C PRO A 159 -3.91 -3.40 14.47
N GLY A 160 -3.73 -2.34 15.27
CA GLY A 160 -3.30 -2.38 16.68
C GLY A 160 -1.91 -1.78 16.97
N ASP A 161 -1.78 -1.05 18.08
CA ASP A 161 -0.56 -0.35 18.55
C ASP A 161 0.05 0.67 17.55
N ALA A 162 -0.77 1.26 16.68
CA ALA A 162 -0.36 2.23 15.64
C ALA A 162 0.53 3.36 16.15
N SER A 163 0.24 3.91 17.33
CA SER A 163 1.02 5.00 17.93
C SER A 163 2.50 4.62 18.16
N ARG A 164 2.79 3.41 18.65
CA ARG A 164 4.17 2.98 18.95
C ARG A 164 4.95 2.63 17.70
N ASN A 165 4.30 1.97 16.73
CA ASN A 165 4.91 1.72 15.43
C ASN A 165 5.25 3.04 14.74
N ARG A 166 4.34 4.01 14.77
CA ARG A 166 4.57 5.36 14.24
C ARG A 166 5.76 6.04 14.91
N THR A 167 5.87 6.00 16.24
CA THR A 167 7.05 6.56 16.94
C THR A 167 8.37 5.97 16.44
N ILE A 168 8.43 4.65 16.22
CA ILE A 168 9.64 3.99 15.70
C ILE A 168 9.93 4.45 14.26
N LEU A 169 8.91 4.50 13.41
CA LEU A 169 9.07 4.89 12.01
C LEU A 169 9.52 6.35 11.89
N GLN A 170 8.96 7.26 12.71
CA GLN A 170 9.40 8.65 12.81
C GLN A 170 10.84 8.79 13.32
N ALA A 171 11.21 8.01 14.33
CA ALA A 171 12.58 7.98 14.82
C ALA A 171 13.56 7.53 13.72
N LEU A 172 13.19 6.53 12.93
CA LEU A 172 13.99 6.09 11.78
C LEU A 172 14.09 7.16 10.69
N ALA A 173 12.98 7.81 10.35
CA ALA A 173 12.93 8.89 9.36
C ALA A 173 13.79 10.10 9.78
N SER A 174 13.88 10.37 11.09
CA SER A 174 14.76 11.41 11.67
C SER A 174 16.22 10.96 11.86
N GLY A 175 16.59 9.74 11.43
CA GLY A 175 17.96 9.24 11.43
C GLY A 175 18.39 8.45 12.67
N LYS A 176 17.48 8.18 13.61
CA LYS A 176 17.73 7.27 14.76
C LYS A 176 17.71 5.83 14.27
N THR A 177 18.87 5.31 13.90
CA THR A 177 19.00 3.99 13.25
C THR A 177 19.43 2.88 14.21
N LYS A 178 19.86 3.20 15.43
CA LYS A 178 20.27 2.19 16.41
C LYS A 178 19.10 1.71 17.23
N ARG A 179 19.13 0.44 17.61
CA ARG A 179 18.15 -0.16 18.51
C ARG A 179 18.03 0.57 19.86
N GLU A 180 19.14 1.06 20.40
CA GLU A 180 19.16 1.80 21.68
C GLU A 180 18.42 3.13 21.57
N GLU A 181 18.66 3.88 20.48
CA GLU A 181 17.96 5.14 20.19
C GLU A 181 16.45 4.90 20.03
N LEU A 182 16.06 3.83 19.34
CA LEU A 182 14.64 3.46 19.19
C LEU A 182 13.99 2.98 20.49
N GLN A 183 14.78 2.35 21.38
CA GLN A 183 14.32 1.91 22.69
C GLN A 183 14.08 3.09 23.63
N GLU A 184 14.88 4.15 23.53
CA GLU A 184 14.68 5.39 24.29
C GLU A 184 13.36 6.06 23.94
N GLU A 185 12.99 6.11 22.66
CA GLU A 185 11.72 6.69 22.19
C GLU A 185 10.48 5.94 22.71
N LEU A 186 10.59 4.63 22.94
CA LEU A 186 9.50 3.80 23.44
C LEU A 186 9.44 3.74 24.98
N GLY A 187 10.44 4.30 25.67
CA GLY A 187 10.54 4.29 27.12
C GLY A 187 10.56 2.88 27.71
N SER A 188 9.57 2.55 28.55
CA SER A 188 9.52 1.30 29.33
C SER A 188 9.13 0.05 28.52
N VAL A 189 8.68 0.22 27.27
CA VAL A 189 8.20 -0.88 26.44
C VAL A 189 9.32 -1.39 25.54
N SER A 190 9.50 -2.72 25.45
CA SER A 190 10.57 -3.29 24.64
C SER A 190 10.40 -3.08 23.14
N ALA A 191 11.42 -2.51 22.48
CA ALA A 191 11.46 -2.30 21.04
C ALA A 191 11.52 -3.62 20.23
N SER A 192 11.94 -4.74 20.84
CA SER A 192 12.14 -6.03 20.13
C SER A 192 10.90 -6.51 19.37
N GLY A 193 9.74 -6.47 20.04
CA GLY A 193 8.50 -7.01 19.48
C GLY A 193 8.03 -6.18 18.29
N PHE A 194 8.13 -4.85 18.40
CA PHE A 194 7.74 -3.92 17.35
C PHE A 194 8.68 -4.02 16.15
N LEU A 195 10.00 -3.98 16.37
CA LEU A 195 11.00 -4.12 15.30
C LEU A 195 10.81 -5.44 14.53
N SER A 196 10.57 -6.55 15.23
CA SER A 196 10.34 -7.83 14.56
C SER A 196 9.04 -7.86 13.75
N ARG A 197 7.98 -7.14 14.17
CA ARG A 197 6.72 -7.06 13.42
C ARG A 197 6.89 -6.16 12.19
N LEU A 198 7.46 -4.97 12.38
CA LEU A 198 7.78 -4.03 11.30
C LEU A 198 8.67 -4.66 10.22
N GLU A 199 9.68 -5.44 10.62
CA GLU A 199 10.57 -6.15 9.69
C GLU A 199 9.87 -7.33 9.00
N LYS A 200 9.29 -8.27 9.77
CA LYS A 200 8.89 -9.58 9.22
C LYS A 200 7.45 -9.66 8.73
N ASN A 201 6.55 -8.91 9.37
CA ASN A 201 5.13 -8.99 9.04
C ASN A 201 4.77 -7.97 7.96
N TRP A 202 5.35 -6.78 8.05
CA TRP A 202 4.99 -5.65 7.18
C TRP A 202 6.09 -5.27 6.19
N GLY A 203 7.36 -5.58 6.47
CA GLY A 203 8.46 -5.27 5.55
C GLY A 203 8.77 -3.78 5.45
N LEU A 204 8.37 -2.98 6.44
CA LEU A 204 8.55 -1.53 6.45
C LEU A 204 9.96 -1.10 6.85
N ILE A 205 10.68 -1.98 7.53
CA ILE A 205 12.06 -1.72 7.96
C ILE A 205 12.97 -2.88 7.57
N ALA A 206 14.22 -2.55 7.28
CA ALA A 206 15.25 -3.53 6.96
C ALA A 206 16.43 -3.43 7.94
N PRO A 207 16.98 -4.57 8.43
CA PRO A 207 18.18 -4.56 9.25
C PRO A 207 19.44 -4.44 8.40
N LEU A 208 20.19 -3.35 8.60
CA LEU A 208 21.54 -3.16 8.07
C LEU A 208 22.56 -3.86 8.97
N ARG A 209 23.14 -4.94 8.47
CA ARG A 209 24.14 -5.75 9.20
C ARG A 209 25.56 -5.40 8.73
N PRO A 210 26.52 -5.23 9.64
CA PRO A 210 27.89 -4.97 9.24
C PRO A 210 28.47 -6.17 8.49
N VAL A 211 28.98 -5.94 7.27
CA VAL A 211 29.54 -7.00 6.41
C VAL A 211 30.81 -7.60 7.00
N LEU A 212 31.66 -6.76 7.61
CA LEU A 212 33.01 -7.15 8.07
C LEU A 212 33.07 -7.56 9.55
N SER A 213 31.99 -7.34 10.30
CA SER A 213 31.92 -7.70 11.72
C SER A 213 30.47 -8.08 12.07
N PRO A 214 30.07 -9.36 11.91
CA PRO A 214 28.71 -9.81 12.19
C PRO A 214 28.47 -9.81 13.70
N ASP A 215 28.27 -8.62 14.25
CA ASP A 215 27.89 -8.36 15.64
C ASP A 215 26.45 -7.86 15.64
N TYR A 216 25.56 -8.63 16.24
CA TYR A 216 24.13 -8.31 16.34
C TYR A 216 23.87 -6.98 17.06
N ARG A 217 24.79 -6.53 17.91
CA ARG A 217 24.69 -5.24 18.63
C ARG A 217 24.92 -4.05 17.72
N ARG A 218 25.57 -4.26 16.56
CA ARG A 218 25.87 -3.21 15.58
C ARG A 218 24.84 -3.14 14.45
N VAL A 219 23.74 -3.90 14.55
CA VAL A 219 22.65 -3.84 13.58
C VAL A 219 21.99 -2.47 13.65
N ARG A 220 21.82 -1.85 12.48
CA ARG A 220 21.03 -0.64 12.29
C ARG A 220 19.75 -0.97 11.54
N TYR A 221 18.78 -0.09 11.60
CA TYR A 221 17.52 -0.23 10.88
C TYR A 221 17.36 0.96 9.92
N GLU A 222 16.74 0.70 8.78
CA GLU A 222 16.33 1.71 7.81
C GLU A 222 14.88 1.46 7.39
N LEU A 223 14.20 2.51 6.92
CA LEU A 223 12.90 2.36 6.28
C LEU A 223 13.10 1.74 4.88
N SER A 224 12.28 0.75 4.57
CA SER A 224 12.38 0.01 3.30
C SER A 224 11.77 0.80 2.14
N ASP A 225 10.76 1.61 2.45
CA ASP A 225 10.11 2.49 1.50
C ASP A 225 10.67 3.92 1.60
N ARG A 226 11.13 4.45 0.46
CA ARG A 226 11.73 5.79 0.37
C ARG A 226 10.69 6.91 0.42
N TYR A 227 9.51 6.67 -0.15
CA TYR A 227 8.39 7.61 -0.08
C TYR A 227 7.92 7.73 1.37
N LEU A 228 7.75 6.60 2.07
CA LEU A 228 7.38 6.62 3.49
C LEU A 228 8.42 7.33 4.35
N ALA A 229 9.72 7.11 4.09
CA ALA A 229 10.80 7.80 4.78
C ALA A 229 10.73 9.32 4.59
N TRP A 230 10.52 9.77 3.35
CA TRP A 230 10.36 11.18 3.04
C TRP A 230 9.08 11.76 3.68
N TRP A 231 7.95 11.05 3.58
CA TRP A 231 6.67 11.47 4.13
C TRP A 231 6.74 11.67 5.65
N LEU A 232 7.32 10.71 6.39
CA LEU A 232 7.50 10.80 7.83
C LEU A 232 8.45 11.93 8.24
N ALA A 233 9.50 12.17 7.45
CA ALA A 233 10.49 13.20 7.76
C ALA A 233 9.97 14.62 7.49
N PHE A 234 9.25 14.82 6.38
CA PHE A 234 8.95 16.17 5.87
C PHE A 234 7.48 16.56 5.95
N ILE A 235 6.56 15.63 5.67
CA ILE A 235 5.12 15.95 5.70
C ILE A 235 4.61 15.92 7.13
N GLN A 236 4.82 14.82 7.84
CA GLN A 236 4.32 14.69 9.21
C GLN A 236 5.11 15.54 10.21
N GLY A 237 6.41 15.70 10.00
CA GLY A 237 7.27 16.56 10.84
C GLY A 237 6.80 18.02 10.85
N ALA A 238 6.35 18.52 9.70
CA ALA A 238 5.87 19.90 9.55
C ALA A 238 4.55 20.17 10.31
N GLU A 239 3.67 19.18 10.47
CA GLU A 239 2.46 19.33 11.30
C GLU A 239 2.74 19.41 12.80
N SER A 240 3.86 18.83 13.27
CA SER A 240 4.20 18.83 14.70
C SER A 240 4.80 20.15 15.21
N GLU A 241 5.18 21.05 14.29
CA GLU A 241 5.77 22.36 14.59
C GLU A 241 4.79 23.54 14.39
N LEU A 242 3.56 23.28 13.92
CA LEU A 242 2.47 24.25 13.74
C LEU A 242 1.47 24.22 14.91
#